data_AF-A0A9P1D9T1-F1
#
_entry.id   AF-A0A9P1D9T1-F1
#
_cell.length_a   1.000
_cell.length_b   1.000
_cell.length_c   1.000
_cell.angle_alpha   90.00
_cell.angle_beta   90.00
_cell.angle_gamma   90.00
#
_symmetry.space_group_name_H-M   'P 1'
#
loop_
_entity.id
_entity.type
_entity.pdbx_description
1 polymer ?
#
loop_
_entity_poly.entity_id
_entity_poly.type
_entity_poly.pdbx_seq_one_letter_code
_entity_poly.pdbx_strand_id
1 'polypeptide(L)'
;MMEQVILHFSVKNTFLDVRPLEDVPPIPRRKSWSSGDTGDPTEFILGLSKVANGQEVTQEVTQEAQNLPEIHEDQSPSQMLAKHRTGRCKPCVFFASVHGCPDAACSFCHLAHRPPPKQRPEKQLRNVFKAAVQTVFQMEDHQALRLALKNLAPQHPYLHWYIIGQMDMYSQRVVASRELH
;
A
#
# COMPACT_ATOMS: atom_id res chain seq x y z
N MET A 1 42.25 21.10 28.63
CA MET A 1 42.31 20.27 27.42
C MET A 1 40.90 19.74 27.21
N MET A 2 40.24 20.09 26.10
CA MET A 2 38.88 19.62 25.82
C MET A 2 38.97 18.28 25.08
N GLU A 3 38.34 17.25 25.65
CA GLU A 3 38.30 15.91 25.09
C GLU A 3 37.31 15.87 23.92
N GLN A 4 37.77 15.46 22.74
CA GLN A 4 36.91 15.38 21.56
C GLN A 4 36.16 14.04 21.60
N VAL A 5 34.84 14.09 21.81
CA VAL A 5 33.96 12.91 21.78
C VAL A 5 33.52 12.62 20.35
N ILE A 6 33.78 11.41 19.85
CA ILE A 6 33.32 10.95 18.54
C ILE A 6 31.95 10.28 18.69
N LEU A 7 30.94 10.82 18.01
CA LEU A 7 29.55 10.32 18.02
C LEU A 7 29.26 9.46 16.79
N HIS A 8 28.59 8.32 16.99
CA HIS A 8 28.09 7.45 15.94
C HIS A 8 26.58 7.64 15.74
N PHE A 9 26.16 7.79 14.49
CA PHE A 9 24.77 8.01 14.10
C PHE A 9 24.22 6.81 13.34
N SER A 10 23.05 6.28 13.74
CA SER A 10 22.35 5.26 12.96
C SER A 10 20.87 5.56 12.83
N VAL A 11 20.28 5.29 11.66
CA VAL A 11 18.85 5.48 11.41
C VAL A 11 18.15 4.12 11.44
N LYS A 12 17.20 3.94 12.36
CA LYS A 12 16.39 2.71 12.47
C LYS A 12 14.92 3.08 12.49
N ASN A 13 14.16 2.59 11.50
CA ASN A 13 12.71 2.76 11.42
C ASN A 13 12.23 4.19 11.75
N THR A 14 12.78 5.20 11.07
CA THR A 14 12.52 6.64 11.26
C THR A 14 13.09 7.33 12.50
N PHE A 15 13.73 6.60 13.42
CA PHE A 15 14.43 7.20 14.57
C PHE A 15 15.93 7.35 14.31
N LEU A 16 16.50 8.45 14.81
CA LEU A 16 17.94 8.72 14.79
C LEU A 16 18.52 8.33 16.16
N ASP A 17 19.38 7.30 16.17
CA ASP A 17 20.05 6.78 17.37
C ASP A 17 21.49 7.33 17.39
N VAL A 18 21.82 8.09 18.44
CA VAL A 18 23.12 8.74 18.64
C VAL A 18 23.81 8.11 19.84
N ARG A 19 24.98 7.51 19.63
CA ARG A 19 25.75 6.86 20.71
C ARG A 19 27.23 7.26 20.67
N PRO A 20 27.91 7.35 21.83
CA PRO A 20 29.37 7.40 21.88
C PRO A 20 29.95 6.16 21.20
N LEU A 21 31.05 6.31 20.46
CA LEU A 21 31.63 5.23 19.65
C LEU A 21 32.06 4.01 20.50
N GLU A 22 32.33 4.21 21.79
CA GLU A 22 32.87 3.18 22.69
C GLU A 22 31.86 2.09 23.07
N ASP A 23 30.55 2.35 22.91
CA ASP A 23 29.47 1.44 23.34
C ASP A 23 28.90 0.56 22.22
N VAL A 24 29.56 0.48 21.05
CA VAL A 24 29.05 -0.34 19.94
C VAL A 24 29.76 -1.69 19.92
N PRO A 25 29.19 -2.76 20.53
CA PRO A 25 29.72 -4.10 20.36
C PRO A 25 29.74 -4.43 18.86
N PRO A 26 30.74 -5.17 18.37
CA PRO A 26 30.84 -5.51 16.96
C PRO A 26 29.55 -6.21 16.53
N ILE A 27 28.80 -5.54 15.64
CA ILE A 27 27.54 -6.08 15.14
C ILE A 27 27.90 -7.37 14.40
N PRO A 28 27.44 -8.55 14.86
CA PRO A 28 27.69 -9.77 14.14
C PRO A 28 27.05 -9.59 12.76
N ARG A 29 27.88 -9.71 11.72
CA ARG A 29 27.44 -9.62 10.33
C ARG A 29 26.32 -10.63 10.15
N ARG A 30 25.06 -10.17 10.17
CA ARG A 30 23.92 -11.04 9.90
C ARG A 30 24.26 -11.74 8.60
N LYS A 31 24.32 -13.08 8.63
CA LYS A 31 24.39 -13.89 7.42
C LYS A 31 23.25 -13.37 6.56
N SER A 32 23.59 -12.63 5.51
CA SER A 32 22.65 -12.19 4.50
C SER A 32 21.84 -13.43 4.17
N TRP A 33 20.50 -13.33 4.22
CA TRP A 33 19.66 -14.37 3.66
C TRP A 33 20.26 -14.70 2.30
N SER A 34 20.86 -15.88 2.22
CA SER A 34 21.45 -16.41 1.02
C SER A 34 20.37 -16.32 -0.03
N SER A 35 20.70 -15.65 -1.12
CA SER A 35 19.94 -15.58 -2.35
C SER A 35 19.47 -16.98 -2.73
N GLY A 36 18.24 -17.31 -2.31
CA GLY A 36 17.50 -18.43 -2.83
C GLY A 36 17.01 -18.03 -4.22
N ASP A 37 17.56 -18.70 -5.21
CA ASP A 37 16.94 -18.97 -6.51
C ASP A 37 16.66 -17.79 -7.45
N THR A 38 17.56 -17.60 -8.41
CA THR A 38 17.21 -17.04 -9.72
C THR A 38 16.48 -18.11 -10.52
N GLY A 39 15.22 -18.37 -10.16
CA GLY A 39 14.31 -19.11 -11.03
C GLY A 39 14.00 -18.28 -12.28
N ASP A 40 14.27 -18.87 -13.44
CA ASP A 40 13.94 -18.34 -14.76
C ASP A 40 12.42 -18.01 -14.86
N PRO A 41 12.01 -16.77 -15.21
CA PRO A 41 10.60 -16.38 -15.24
C PRO A 41 9.75 -17.04 -16.34
N THR A 42 10.34 -17.87 -17.22
CA THR A 42 9.70 -18.28 -18.46
C THR A 42 8.78 -19.50 -18.35
N GLU A 43 8.73 -20.20 -17.21
CA GLU A 43 8.00 -21.48 -17.04
C GLU A 43 6.69 -21.39 -16.23
N PHE A 44 6.22 -20.20 -15.82
CA PHE A 44 5.07 -20.09 -14.89
C PHE A 44 3.68 -19.98 -15.55
N ILE A 45 3.60 -19.99 -16.89
CA ILE A 45 2.32 -20.06 -17.60
C ILE A 45 2.10 -21.52 -17.97
N LEU A 46 1.07 -22.16 -17.39
CA LEU A 46 0.53 -23.52 -17.65
C LEU A 46 0.70 -24.51 -16.48
N GLY A 47 -0.01 -24.30 -15.37
CA GLY A 47 0.01 -25.28 -14.27
C GLY A 47 -0.96 -25.07 -13.11
N LEU A 48 -2.21 -24.66 -13.34
CA LEU A 48 -3.24 -24.60 -12.29
C LEU A 48 -4.42 -25.52 -12.62
N SER A 49 -4.23 -26.82 -12.34
CA SER A 49 -5.29 -27.82 -12.24
C SER A 49 -4.82 -28.95 -11.30
N LYS A 50 -5.17 -28.85 -10.01
CA LYS A 50 -5.33 -29.96 -9.05
C LYS A 50 -5.78 -29.39 -7.70
N VAL A 51 -7.08 -29.34 -7.47
CA VAL A 51 -7.65 -29.25 -6.11
C VAL A 51 -8.29 -30.61 -5.84
N ALA A 52 -7.67 -31.35 -4.93
CA ALA A 52 -8.16 -32.65 -4.46
C ALA A 52 -8.93 -32.45 -3.15
N ASN A 53 -10.14 -33.02 -3.14
CA ASN A 53 -10.92 -33.61 -2.05
C ASN A 53 -10.62 -33.24 -0.58
N GLY A 54 -11.68 -32.76 0.07
CA GLY A 54 -12.39 -33.59 1.05
C GLY A 54 -11.99 -33.42 2.51
N GLN A 55 -12.87 -32.79 3.30
CA GLN A 55 -13.11 -33.18 4.68
C GLN A 55 -14.48 -32.65 5.13
N GLU A 56 -15.45 -33.57 5.21
CA GLU A 56 -16.69 -33.42 5.96
C GLU A 56 -16.34 -33.37 7.45
N VAL A 57 -16.72 -32.29 8.11
CA VAL A 57 -16.66 -32.15 9.57
C VAL A 57 -18.09 -32.12 10.07
N THR A 58 -18.50 -33.21 10.72
CA THR A 58 -19.70 -33.33 11.54
C THR A 58 -19.57 -32.44 12.77
N GLN A 59 -20.55 -31.57 13.02
CA GLN A 59 -20.65 -30.81 14.25
C GLN A 59 -21.95 -31.15 14.98
N GLU A 60 -21.76 -31.57 16.22
CA GLU A 60 -22.79 -31.95 17.18
C GLU A 60 -23.50 -30.72 17.74
N VAL A 61 -24.82 -30.79 17.77
CA VAL A 61 -25.72 -29.75 18.25
C VAL A 61 -25.75 -29.78 19.78
N THR A 62 -25.20 -28.75 20.42
CA THR A 62 -25.45 -28.43 21.83
C THR A 62 -26.33 -27.17 21.89
N GLN A 63 -27.50 -27.33 22.49
CA GLN A 63 -28.50 -26.28 22.68
C GLN A 63 -28.17 -25.50 23.95
N GLU A 64 -27.76 -24.25 23.80
CA GLU A 64 -27.66 -23.31 24.92
C GLU A 64 -28.52 -22.08 24.64
N ALA A 65 -29.34 -21.77 25.64
CA ALA A 65 -30.50 -20.93 25.56
C ALA A 65 -30.15 -19.43 25.70
N GLN A 66 -30.97 -18.60 25.04
CA GLN A 66 -31.28 -17.21 25.42
C GLN A 66 -30.16 -16.16 25.25
N ASN A 67 -29.86 -15.86 23.99
CA ASN A 67 -29.67 -14.46 23.58
C ASN A 67 -30.18 -14.35 22.14
N LEU A 68 -31.43 -13.94 21.96
CA LEU A 68 -32.02 -13.78 20.64
C LEU A 68 -31.42 -12.49 20.05
N PRO A 69 -30.54 -12.54 19.03
CA PRO A 69 -30.13 -11.33 18.36
C PRO A 69 -31.39 -10.75 17.72
N GLU A 70 -31.74 -9.52 18.09
CA GLU A 70 -32.74 -8.73 17.39
C GLU A 70 -32.47 -8.87 15.89
N ILE A 71 -33.44 -9.43 15.17
CA ILE A 71 -33.39 -9.61 13.73
C ILE A 71 -33.23 -8.21 13.16
N HIS A 72 -32.02 -7.91 12.66
CA HIS A 72 -31.72 -6.65 11.99
C HIS A 72 -32.58 -6.60 10.73
N GLU A 73 -33.72 -5.91 10.82
CA GLU A 73 -34.53 -5.55 9.66
C GLU A 73 -33.60 -4.96 8.60
N ASP A 74 -33.63 -5.55 7.40
CA ASP A 74 -32.96 -5.05 6.21
C ASP A 74 -33.42 -3.61 5.93
N GLN A 75 -32.72 -2.65 6.52
CA GLN A 75 -33.00 -1.24 6.31
C GLN A 75 -32.55 -0.89 4.89
N SER A 76 -33.52 -0.59 4.04
CA SER A 76 -33.23 -0.12 2.70
C SER A 76 -32.35 1.16 2.76
N PRO A 77 -31.45 1.37 1.78
CA PRO A 77 -30.53 2.52 1.77
C PRO A 77 -31.25 3.87 1.94
N SER A 78 -32.48 3.95 1.42
CA SER A 78 -33.36 5.11 1.50
C SER A 78 -33.73 5.47 2.94
N GLN A 79 -33.99 4.48 3.80
CA GLN A 79 -34.31 4.70 5.22
C GLN A 79 -33.10 5.19 6.01
N MET A 80 -31.92 4.65 5.72
CA MET A 80 -30.68 5.10 6.37
C MET A 80 -30.35 6.55 6.03
N LEU A 81 -30.55 6.96 4.78
CA LEU A 81 -30.34 8.35 4.35
C LEU A 81 -31.30 9.33 5.06
N ALA A 82 -32.55 8.91 5.31
CA ALA A 82 -33.51 9.70 6.08
C ALA A 82 -33.08 9.84 7.56
N LYS A 83 -32.57 8.76 8.18
CA LYS A 83 -32.00 8.82 9.54
C LYS A 83 -30.76 9.69 9.62
N HIS A 84 -29.93 9.70 8.57
CA HIS A 84 -28.77 10.58 8.49
C HIS A 84 -29.17 12.06 8.49
N ARG A 85 -30.17 12.45 7.68
CA ARG A 85 -30.69 13.83 7.64
C ARG A 85 -31.24 14.32 8.98
N THR A 86 -31.77 13.40 9.79
CA THR A 86 -32.32 13.71 11.12
C THR A 86 -31.31 13.57 12.25
N GLY A 87 -30.06 13.18 11.97
CA GLY A 87 -29.02 12.95 12.98
C GLY A 87 -29.27 11.71 13.84
N ARG A 88 -30.21 10.83 13.46
CA ARG A 88 -30.56 9.60 14.21
C ARG A 88 -29.91 8.34 13.64
N CYS A 89 -28.98 8.48 12.69
CA CYS A 89 -28.24 7.34 12.17
C CYS A 89 -27.24 6.82 13.20
N LYS A 90 -27.07 5.49 13.27
CA LYS A 90 -25.97 4.87 14.01
C LYS A 90 -24.75 4.83 13.07
N PRO A 91 -23.66 5.55 13.36
CA PRO A 91 -22.48 5.53 12.49
C PRO A 91 -21.81 4.16 12.53
N CYS A 92 -21.21 3.75 11.41
CA CYS A 92 -20.33 2.59 11.39
C CYS A 92 -19.15 2.78 12.36
N VAL A 93 -18.72 1.71 13.04
CA VAL A 93 -17.58 1.76 13.96
C VAL A 93 -16.29 2.24 13.28
N PHE A 94 -16.20 2.03 11.96
CA PHE A 94 -15.06 2.46 11.14
C PHE A 94 -15.24 3.85 10.51
N PHE A 95 -16.31 4.59 10.82
CA PHE A 95 -16.57 5.91 10.25
C PHE A 95 -15.42 6.90 10.54
N ALA A 96 -14.85 6.86 11.76
CA ALA A 96 -13.73 7.70 12.16
C ALA A 96 -12.34 7.10 11.82
N SER A 97 -12.29 5.93 11.19
CA SER A 97 -11.03 5.29 10.82
C SER A 97 -10.40 5.99 9.61
N VAL A 98 -9.08 6.16 9.63
CA VAL A 98 -8.29 6.67 8.49
C VAL A 98 -8.50 5.81 7.23
N HIS A 99 -8.73 4.51 7.41
CA HIS A 99 -8.90 3.56 6.32
C HIS A 99 -10.37 3.37 5.90
N GLY A 100 -11.32 3.90 6.67
CA GLY A 100 -12.76 3.69 6.44
C GLY A 100 -13.23 2.25 6.74
N CYS A 101 -14.50 1.98 6.42
CA CYS A 101 -15.08 0.65 6.54
C CYS A 101 -14.59 -0.27 5.39
N PRO A 102 -14.08 -1.49 5.68
CA PRO A 102 -13.60 -2.40 4.65
C PRO A 102 -14.73 -3.17 3.95
N ASP A 103 -15.93 -3.21 4.54
CA ASP A 103 -17.06 -4.01 4.05
C ASP A 103 -17.96 -3.17 3.15
N ALA A 104 -18.00 -3.51 1.86
CA ALA A 104 -18.82 -2.81 0.88
C ALA A 104 -20.33 -2.97 1.15
N ALA A 105 -20.74 -4.04 1.84
CA ALA A 105 -22.12 -4.35 2.20
C ALA A 105 -22.44 -4.02 3.66
N CYS A 106 -21.64 -3.18 4.31
CA CYS A 106 -21.85 -2.80 5.71
C CYS A 106 -23.24 -2.16 5.91
N SER A 107 -24.07 -2.80 6.74
CA SER A 107 -25.45 -2.35 7.06
C SER A 107 -25.53 -1.05 7.85
N PHE A 108 -24.40 -0.52 8.34
CA PHE A 108 -24.31 0.75 9.05
C PHE A 108 -23.80 1.90 8.18
N CYS A 109 -23.16 1.59 7.04
CA CYS A 109 -22.64 2.58 6.12
C CYS A 109 -23.69 2.91 5.04
N HIS A 110 -24.24 4.12 5.07
CA HIS A 110 -25.09 4.64 3.99
C HIS A 110 -24.35 5.62 3.06
N LEU A 111 -23.06 5.84 3.29
CA LEU A 111 -22.18 6.58 2.39
C LEU A 111 -21.55 5.61 1.39
N ALA A 112 -21.33 6.06 0.17
CA ALA A 112 -20.61 5.27 -0.81
C ALA A 112 -19.21 4.94 -0.26
N HIS A 113 -18.93 3.63 -0.12
CA HIS A 113 -17.60 3.18 0.25
C HIS A 113 -16.60 3.70 -0.76
N ARG A 114 -15.46 4.20 -0.28
CA ARG A 114 -14.32 4.42 -1.17
C ARG A 114 -14.02 3.05 -1.79
N PRO A 115 -13.82 2.95 -3.12
CA PRO A 115 -13.42 1.69 -3.73
C PRO A 115 -12.21 1.15 -2.97
N PRO A 116 -12.11 -0.18 -2.80
CA PRO A 116 -11.06 -0.80 -2.01
C PRO A 116 -9.71 -0.20 -2.42
N PRO A 117 -8.81 0.05 -1.45
CA PRO A 117 -7.51 0.62 -1.75
C PRO A 117 -6.88 -0.21 -2.86
N LYS A 118 -6.53 0.45 -3.97
CA LYS A 118 -6.00 -0.23 -5.15
C LYS A 118 -4.84 -1.09 -4.69
N GLN A 119 -4.95 -2.40 -4.88
CA GLN A 119 -3.91 -3.33 -4.45
C GLN A 119 -2.59 -2.88 -5.06
N ARG A 120 -1.57 -2.80 -4.21
CA ARG A 120 -0.23 -2.46 -4.66
C ARG A 120 0.20 -3.53 -5.66
N PRO A 121 0.60 -3.18 -6.89
CA PRO A 121 0.99 -4.19 -7.87
C PRO A 121 2.18 -5.00 -7.41
N GLU A 122 2.37 -6.19 -7.95
CA GLU A 122 3.48 -7.07 -7.62
C GLU A 122 4.84 -6.38 -7.83
N LYS A 123 5.85 -6.79 -7.04
CA LYS A 123 7.21 -6.23 -7.11
C LYS A 123 7.78 -6.25 -8.52
N GLN A 124 7.60 -7.34 -9.26
CA GLN A 124 8.10 -7.47 -10.63
C GLN A 124 7.48 -6.41 -11.55
N LEU A 125 6.15 -6.28 -11.54
CA LEU A 125 5.46 -5.27 -12.36
C LEU A 125 5.89 -3.84 -11.99
N ARG A 126 6.05 -3.55 -10.68
CA ARG A 126 6.56 -2.25 -10.24
C ARG A 126 7.97 -1.98 -10.77
N ASN A 127 8.84 -2.99 -10.83
CA ASN A 127 10.19 -2.83 -11.36
C ASN A 127 10.18 -2.54 -12.85
N VAL A 128 9.32 -3.24 -13.62
CA VAL A 128 9.11 -2.97 -15.05
C VAL A 128 8.64 -1.53 -15.26
N PHE A 129 7.65 -1.06 -14.49
CA PHE A 129 7.17 0.31 -14.57
C PHE A 129 8.25 1.35 -14.24
N LYS A 130 9.06 1.09 -13.20
CA LYS A 130 10.18 1.98 -12.85
C LYS A 130 11.21 2.05 -13.97
N ALA A 131 11.57 0.91 -14.56
CA ALA A 131 12.52 0.86 -15.67
C ALA A 131 11.98 1.64 -16.88
N ALA A 132 10.72 1.41 -17.27
CA ALA A 132 10.09 2.12 -18.38
C ALA A 132 10.08 3.64 -18.18
N VAL A 133 9.68 4.11 -16.98
CA VAL A 133 9.69 5.54 -16.65
C VAL A 133 11.12 6.10 -16.66
N GLN A 134 12.10 5.37 -16.11
CA GLN A 134 13.49 5.79 -16.11
C GLN A 134 14.05 5.97 -17.53
N THR A 135 13.74 5.05 -18.44
CA THR A 135 14.11 5.16 -19.86
C THR A 135 13.51 6.41 -20.51
N VAL A 136 12.24 6.70 -20.22
CA VAL A 136 11.57 7.91 -20.73
C VAL A 136 12.28 9.17 -20.22
N PHE A 137 12.64 9.24 -18.93
CA PHE A 137 13.37 10.38 -18.34
C PHE A 137 14.80 10.57 -18.86
N GLN A 138 15.40 9.57 -19.52
CA GLN A 138 16.71 9.70 -20.17
C GLN A 138 16.63 10.34 -21.56
N MET A 139 15.43 10.51 -22.12
CA MET A 139 15.25 11.17 -23.42
C MET A 139 15.57 12.67 -23.28
N GLU A 140 16.47 13.18 -24.13
CA GLU A 140 16.86 14.60 -24.14
C GLU A 140 15.73 15.52 -24.63
N ASP A 141 14.85 14.99 -25.48
CA ASP A 141 13.72 15.74 -26.00
C ASP A 141 12.56 15.80 -25.00
N HIS A 142 12.37 16.98 -24.40
CA HIS A 142 11.28 17.28 -23.47
C HIS A 142 9.87 17.08 -24.07
N GLN A 143 9.69 17.29 -25.38
CA GLN A 143 8.38 17.09 -26.02
C GLN A 143 8.08 15.60 -26.18
N ALA A 144 9.04 14.82 -26.69
CA ALA A 144 8.91 13.37 -26.77
C ALA A 144 8.68 12.74 -25.39
N LEU A 145 9.41 13.19 -24.37
CA LEU A 145 9.24 12.80 -22.97
C LEU A 145 7.79 13.02 -22.49
N ARG A 146 7.27 14.23 -22.69
CA ARG A 146 5.91 14.59 -22.25
C ARG A 146 4.84 13.74 -22.95
N LEU A 147 5.01 13.46 -24.24
CA LEU A 147 4.09 12.62 -25.01
C LEU A 147 4.16 11.16 -24.54
N ALA A 148 5.36 10.62 -24.34
CA ALA A 148 5.56 9.26 -23.85
C ALA A 148 4.92 9.05 -22.48
N LEU A 149 5.12 9.98 -21.54
CA LEU A 149 4.51 9.92 -20.20
C LEU A 149 2.98 10.00 -20.25
N LYS A 150 2.41 10.85 -21.12
CA LYS A 150 0.96 10.93 -21.32
C LYS A 150 0.37 9.61 -21.84
N ASN A 151 1.08 8.91 -22.71
CA ASN A 151 0.65 7.63 -23.26
C ASN A 151 0.81 6.47 -22.25
N LEU A 152 1.80 6.56 -21.35
CA LEU A 152 2.03 5.56 -20.31
C LEU A 152 1.03 5.70 -19.15
N ALA A 153 0.75 6.92 -18.71
CA ALA A 153 -0.08 7.20 -17.52
C ALA A 153 -1.43 6.46 -17.48
N PRO A 154 -2.25 6.38 -18.55
CA PRO A 154 -3.55 5.71 -18.49
C PRO A 154 -3.47 4.18 -18.45
N GLN A 155 -2.32 3.57 -18.80
CA GLN A 155 -2.20 2.12 -18.89
C GLN A 155 -2.33 1.43 -17.53
N HIS A 156 -1.91 2.09 -16.45
CA HIS A 156 -1.99 1.50 -15.12
C HIS A 156 -2.10 2.56 -14.00
N PRO A 157 -3.05 2.43 -13.04
CA PRO A 157 -3.24 3.42 -11.97
C PRO A 157 -1.99 3.68 -11.11
N TYR A 158 -1.22 2.64 -10.78
CA TYR A 158 0.05 2.81 -10.05
C TYR A 158 1.08 3.63 -10.85
N LEU A 159 1.15 3.42 -12.16
CA LEU A 159 2.10 4.10 -13.02
C LEU A 159 1.76 5.59 -13.09
N HIS A 160 0.48 5.94 -13.17
CA HIS A 160 0.01 7.33 -13.11
C HIS A 160 0.54 8.08 -11.87
N TRP A 161 0.32 7.51 -10.67
CA TRP A 161 0.80 8.12 -9.42
C TRP A 161 2.32 8.19 -9.34
N TYR A 162 3.02 7.17 -9.84
CA TYR A 162 4.48 7.16 -9.87
C TYR A 162 5.03 8.25 -10.80
N ILE A 163 4.44 8.42 -11.99
CA ILE A 163 4.83 9.46 -12.95
C ILE A 163 4.61 10.85 -12.34
N ILE A 164 3.46 11.11 -11.71
CA ILE A 164 3.19 12.39 -11.03
C ILE A 164 4.29 12.68 -9.99
N GLY A 165 4.60 11.71 -9.13
CA GLY A 165 5.64 11.88 -8.12
C GLY A 165 7.03 12.15 -8.72
N GLN A 166 7.38 11.51 -9.84
CA GLN A 166 8.65 11.78 -10.53
C GLN A 166 8.68 13.17 -11.16
N MET A 167 7.57 13.63 -11.74
CA MET A 167 7.47 14.97 -12.32
C MET A 167 7.61 16.07 -11.28
N ASP A 168 6.99 15.91 -10.11
CA ASP A 168 7.12 16.86 -9.00
C ASP A 168 8.59 16.98 -8.55
N MET A 169 9.27 15.84 -8.37
CA MET A 169 10.71 15.84 -8.03
C MET A 169 11.59 16.45 -9.12
N TYR A 170 11.30 16.17 -10.39
CA TYR A 170 12.05 16.74 -11.51
C TYR A 170 11.90 18.26 -11.58
N SER A 171 10.67 18.77 -11.40
CA SER A 171 10.41 20.22 -11.41
C SER A 171 11.21 20.95 -10.33
N GLN A 172 11.31 20.39 -9.12
CA GLN A 172 12.08 20.97 -8.02
C GLN A 172 13.59 21.03 -8.34
N ARG A 173 14.13 20.02 -9.02
CA ARG A 173 15.55 20.00 -9.43
C ARG A 173 15.87 21.07 -10.49
N VAL A 174 14.96 21.26 -11.45
CA VAL A 174 15.14 22.27 -12.51
C VAL A 174 15.04 23.69 -11.95
N VAL A 175 14.16 23.94 -10.98
CA VAL A 175 14.10 25.24 -10.28
C VAL A 175 15.40 25.49 -9.51
N ALA A 176 15.85 24.50 -8.72
CA ALA A 176 17.08 24.62 -7.94
C ALA A 176 18.35 24.83 -8.79
N SER A 177 18.44 24.27 -10.00
CA SER A 177 19.61 24.47 -10.87
C SER A 177 19.68 25.86 -11.50
N ARG A 178 18.54 26.54 -11.67
CA ARG A 178 18.46 27.91 -12.20
C ARG A 178 18.85 28.98 -11.18
N GLU A 179 18.64 28.73 -9.88
CA GLU A 179 18.98 29.69 -8.83
C GLU A 179 20.49 29.75 -8.51
N LEU A 180 21.26 28.77 -9.01
CA LEU A 180 22.72 28.69 -8.82
C LEU A 180 23.52 29.43 -9.90
N HIS A 181 22.87 30.01 -10.92
CA HIS A 181 23.48 30.77 -12.00
C HIS A 181 22.99 32.22 -11.97
#